data_AF-A0A0C9UR64-F1
#
_entry.id   AF-A0A0C9UR64-F1
#
_cell.length_a   1.000
_cell.length_b   1.000
_cell.length_c   1.000
_cell.angle_alpha   90.00
_cell.angle_beta   90.00
_cell.angle_gamma   90.00
#
_symmetry.space_group_name_H-M   'P 1'
#
loop_
_entity.id
_entity.type
_entity.pdbx_description
1 polymer ?
#
loop_
_entity_poly.entity_id
_entity_poly.type
_entity_poly.pdbx_seq_one_letter_code
_entity_poly.pdbx_strand_id
1 'polypeptide(L)'
;MFCIQKTIDTPASIGRNLLEHGIPFRMSFEVSNMEHRQVPRCAVLGVRPLDYSPTLTDYQAYISLRNSFLKSSRGRLALLSGGILWRLAMEVIGPEAVFGFPCEQDMCNTEIIFSTSRALYGREKLTDEEIDLLCGAYYMEKSTSESKPIV
;
A
#
# COMPACT_ATOMS: atom_id res chain seq x y z
N MET A 1 7.28 -12.04 26.86
CA MET A 1 8.38 -11.22 27.41
C MET A 1 8.05 -9.77 27.09
N PHE A 2 7.65 -8.98 28.08
CA PHE A 2 7.25 -7.58 27.88
C PHE A 2 8.40 -6.68 28.34
N CYS A 3 9.08 -6.00 27.42
CA CYS A 3 9.98 -4.91 27.77
C CYS A 3 9.14 -3.64 27.94
N ILE A 4 8.97 -3.18 29.18
CA ILE A 4 8.43 -1.85 29.45
C ILE A 4 9.61 -0.87 29.31
N GLN A 5 9.70 -0.22 28.16
CA GLN A 5 10.65 0.88 27.95
C GLN A 5 10.14 2.10 28.71
N LYS A 6 10.91 2.57 29.71
CA LYS A 6 10.55 3.64 30.64
C LYS A 6 10.48 5.06 30.03
N THR A 7 10.80 5.21 28.74
CA THR A 7 10.92 6.48 28.03
C THR A 7 10.41 6.30 26.61
N ILE A 8 9.09 6.31 26.44
CA ILE A 8 8.46 6.55 25.15
C ILE A 8 8.03 8.01 25.21
N ASP A 9 8.92 8.92 24.83
CA ASP A 9 8.70 10.34 25.10
C ASP A 9 7.77 11.00 24.06
N THR A 10 7.51 10.35 22.91
CA THR A 10 6.57 10.86 21.89
C THR A 10 5.90 9.74 21.06
N PRO A 11 4.68 9.95 20.52
CA PRO A 11 4.05 9.02 19.56
C PRO A 11 4.92 8.68 18.33
N ALA A 12 5.79 9.61 17.92
CA ALA A 12 6.74 9.41 16.83
C ALA A 12 7.79 8.34 17.14
N SER A 13 8.26 8.23 18.40
CA SER A 13 9.22 7.20 18.78
C SER A 13 8.61 5.80 18.76
N ILE A 14 7.32 5.67 19.11
CA ILE A 14 6.57 4.42 18.94
C ILE A 14 6.49 4.06 17.47
N GLY A 15 6.04 5.00 16.63
CA GLY A 15 5.91 4.78 15.17
C GLY A 15 7.23 4.34 14.55
N ARG A 16 8.35 4.96 14.93
CA ARG A 16 9.69 4.56 14.48
C ARG A 16 10.05 3.14 14.91
N ASN A 17 9.83 2.79 16.17
CA ASN A 17 10.14 1.44 16.64
C ASN A 17 9.32 0.37 15.91
N LEU A 18 8.02 0.59 15.72
CA LEU A 18 7.15 -0.32 14.98
C LEU A 18 7.60 -0.46 13.51
N LEU A 19 7.95 0.66 12.88
CA LEU A 19 8.44 0.72 11.51
C LEU A 19 9.76 -0.05 11.34
N GLU A 20 10.73 0.15 12.22
CA GLU A 20 12.04 -0.52 12.15
C GLU A 20 11.93 -2.04 12.26
N HIS A 21 10.89 -2.53 12.92
CA HIS A 21 10.65 -3.96 13.12
C HIS A 21 9.64 -4.55 12.13
N GLY A 22 9.14 -3.76 11.17
CA GLY A 22 8.14 -4.20 10.20
C GLY A 22 6.81 -4.63 10.83
N ILE A 23 6.50 -4.07 12.01
CA ILE A 23 5.25 -4.32 12.71
C ILE A 23 4.19 -3.43 12.06
N PRO A 24 3.07 -3.99 11.57
CA PRO A 24 2.03 -3.19 10.95
C PRO A 24 1.43 -2.21 11.96
N PHE A 25 1.33 -0.95 11.58
CA PHE A 25 0.65 0.08 12.35
C PHE A 25 -0.02 1.06 11.41
N ARG A 26 -0.93 1.87 11.95
CA ARG A 26 -1.78 2.71 11.13
C ARG A 26 -1.77 4.13 11.67
N MET A 27 -1.60 5.10 10.76
CA MET A 27 -1.72 6.52 11.09
C MET A 27 -3.14 6.99 10.79
N SER A 28 -3.67 7.85 11.64
CA SER A 28 -4.95 8.52 11.45
C SER A 28 -4.75 10.02 11.49
N PHE A 29 -5.53 10.74 10.70
CA PHE A 29 -5.42 12.18 10.56
C PHE A 29 -6.81 12.81 10.54
N GLU A 30 -6.88 14.07 10.94
CA GLU A 30 -8.07 14.87 10.79
C GLU A 30 -8.31 15.15 9.29
N VAL A 31 -9.54 14.97 8.84
CA VAL A 31 -9.97 15.15 7.46
C VAL A 31 -10.57 16.54 7.33
N SER A 32 -9.78 17.49 6.82
CA SER A 32 -10.25 18.82 6.42
C SER A 32 -10.94 18.74 5.08
N ASN A 33 -12.19 19.23 4.98
CA ASN A 33 -13.02 19.44 3.79
C ASN A 33 -12.50 18.82 2.45
N MET A 34 -12.35 17.49 2.40
CA MET A 34 -11.79 16.83 1.24
C MET A 34 -12.89 16.74 0.19
N GLU A 35 -12.83 17.57 -0.85
CA GLU A 35 -13.44 17.20 -2.12
C GLU A 35 -12.95 15.79 -2.46
N HIS A 36 -13.87 14.87 -2.80
CA HIS A 36 -13.56 13.48 -3.12
C HIS A 36 -12.52 13.41 -4.25
N ARG A 37 -11.24 13.39 -3.88
CA ARG A 37 -10.15 13.37 -4.85
C ARG A 37 -9.95 11.95 -5.33
N GLN A 38 -9.91 11.80 -6.65
CA GLN A 38 -9.72 10.47 -7.23
C GLN A 38 -8.34 9.95 -6.88
N VAL A 39 -8.30 8.68 -6.46
CA VAL A 39 -7.05 7.95 -6.26
C VAL A 39 -6.29 7.97 -7.59
N PRO A 40 -5.00 8.34 -7.61
CA PRO A 40 -4.17 8.15 -8.79
C PRO A 40 -4.31 6.70 -9.24
N ARG A 41 -4.65 6.48 -10.51
CA ARG A 41 -4.80 5.11 -11.02
C ARG A 41 -3.48 4.38 -10.83
N CYS A 42 -3.50 3.32 -10.02
CA CYS A 42 -2.37 2.42 -9.88
C CYS A 42 -2.18 1.67 -11.20
N ALA A 43 -0.94 1.63 -11.69
CA ALA A 43 -0.62 0.83 -12.86
C ALA A 43 -0.63 -0.66 -12.46
N VAL A 44 -1.45 -1.46 -13.13
CA VAL A 44 -1.53 -2.91 -12.93
C VAL A 44 -0.62 -3.65 -13.91
N LEU A 45 -0.20 -4.87 -13.58
CA LEU A 45 0.60 -5.72 -14.48
C LEU A 45 -0.19 -6.30 -15.66
N GLY A 46 -1.51 -6.08 -15.68
CA GLY A 46 -2.41 -6.39 -16.79
C GLY A 46 -2.91 -7.83 -16.79
N VAL A 47 -3.52 -8.19 -17.92
CA VAL A 47 -4.01 -9.54 -18.22
C VAL A 47 -3.02 -10.21 -19.18
N ARG A 48 -2.72 -11.49 -18.94
CA ARG A 48 -1.81 -12.31 -19.72
C ARG A 48 -2.57 -13.50 -20.35
N PRO A 49 -2.17 -13.96 -21.54
CA PRO A 49 -2.78 -15.13 -22.15
C PRO A 49 -2.48 -16.40 -21.32
N LEU A 50 -3.28 -17.45 -21.53
CA LEU A 50 -3.20 -18.71 -20.77
C LEU A 50 -1.85 -19.43 -20.90
N ASP A 51 -1.16 -19.27 -22.02
CA ASP A 51 0.14 -19.86 -22.32
C ASP A 51 1.31 -18.92 -21.97
N TYR A 52 1.04 -17.83 -21.25
CA TYR A 52 2.06 -16.86 -20.87
C TYR A 52 3.10 -17.47 -19.92
N SER A 53 4.37 -17.32 -20.33
CA SER A 53 5.53 -17.65 -19.51
C SER A 53 6.30 -16.37 -19.19
N PRO A 54 6.40 -15.97 -17.91
CA PRO A 54 7.14 -14.77 -17.52
C PRO A 54 8.60 -14.81 -17.96
N THR A 55 9.08 -13.71 -18.53
CA THR A 55 10.48 -13.56 -18.94
C THR A 55 11.26 -12.67 -17.97
N LEU A 56 12.59 -12.64 -18.13
CA LEU A 56 13.44 -11.69 -17.41
C LEU A 56 13.03 -10.23 -17.66
N THR A 57 12.63 -9.92 -18.89
CA THR A 57 12.16 -8.58 -19.27
C THR A 57 10.89 -8.21 -18.51
N ASP A 58 9.95 -9.14 -18.36
CA ASP A 58 8.72 -8.91 -17.59
C ASP A 58 9.03 -8.64 -16.12
N TYR A 59 9.97 -9.38 -15.56
CA TYR A 59 10.43 -9.15 -14.19
C TYR A 59 11.08 -7.77 -14.02
N GLN A 60 11.93 -7.35 -14.95
CA GLN A 60 12.54 -6.01 -14.93
C GLN A 60 11.50 -4.89 -15.06
N ALA A 61 10.47 -5.09 -15.90
CA ALA A 61 9.36 -4.17 -16.04
C ALA A 61 8.56 -4.07 -14.73
N TYR A 62 8.26 -5.20 -14.09
CA TYR A 62 7.63 -5.24 -12.77
C TYR A 62 8.45 -4.47 -11.73
N ILE A 63 9.75 -4.72 -11.61
CA ILE A 63 10.63 -4.03 -10.64
C ILE A 63 10.60 -2.52 -10.88
N SER A 64 10.67 -2.08 -12.14
CA SER A 64 10.62 -0.67 -12.50
C SER A 64 9.30 -0.03 -12.09
N LEU A 65 8.18 -0.71 -12.37
CA LEU A 65 6.84 -0.23 -12.04
C LEU A 65 6.59 -0.18 -10.53
N ARG A 66 6.91 -1.27 -9.82
CA ARG A 66 6.83 -1.37 -8.36
C ARG A 66 7.63 -0.27 -7.69
N ASN A 67 8.88 -0.06 -8.11
CA ASN A 67 9.73 0.96 -7.52
C ASN A 67 9.23 2.38 -7.82
N SER A 68 8.63 2.61 -8.99
CA SER A 68 7.96 3.88 -9.30
C SER A 68 6.77 4.13 -8.37
N PHE A 69 5.95 3.11 -8.11
CA PHE A 69 4.85 3.21 -7.15
C PHE A 69 5.34 3.46 -5.73
N LEU A 70 6.35 2.73 -5.27
CA LEU A 70 6.92 2.89 -3.92
C LEU A 70 7.53 4.29 -3.73
N LYS A 71 8.05 4.93 -4.78
CA LYS A 71 8.56 6.30 -4.71
C LYS A 71 7.47 7.38 -4.77
N SER A 72 6.21 6.99 -5.03
CA SER A 72 5.07 7.92 -4.95
C SER A 72 4.71 8.24 -3.50
N SER A 73 3.84 9.23 -3.30
CA SER A 73 3.34 9.58 -1.97
C SER A 73 2.59 8.44 -1.26
N ARG A 74 2.10 7.44 -2.02
CA ARG A 74 1.40 6.26 -1.48
C ARG A 74 2.34 5.14 -1.04
N GLY A 75 3.62 5.18 -1.42
CA GLY A 75 4.60 4.16 -1.03
C GLY A 75 4.78 4.01 0.48
N ARG A 76 4.57 5.09 1.26
CA ARG A 76 4.56 5.04 2.72
C ARG A 76 3.53 4.05 3.29
N LEU A 77 2.42 3.82 2.59
CA LEU A 77 1.38 2.90 3.05
C LEU A 77 1.88 1.45 3.03
N ALA A 78 2.82 1.12 2.13
CA ALA A 78 3.49 -0.17 2.12
C ALA A 78 4.41 -0.34 3.35
N LEU A 79 5.09 0.73 3.78
CA LEU A 79 5.88 0.73 5.03
C LEU A 79 4.99 0.49 6.27
N LEU A 80 3.81 1.11 6.33
CA LEU A 80 2.84 0.95 7.41
C LEU A 80 2.19 -0.45 7.44
N SER A 81 2.17 -1.15 6.30
CA SER A 81 1.51 -2.44 6.15
C SER A 81 2.27 -3.62 6.80
N GLY A 82 3.54 -3.43 7.17
CA GLY A 82 4.38 -4.51 7.71
C GLY A 82 4.62 -5.64 6.70
N GLY A 83 5.18 -6.75 7.18
CA GLY A 83 5.34 -7.97 6.39
C GLY A 83 6.17 -7.79 5.10
N ILE A 84 5.74 -8.41 3.99
CA ILE A 84 6.46 -8.35 2.72
C ILE A 84 6.41 -6.96 2.08
N LEU A 85 5.27 -6.26 2.18
CA LEU A 85 5.11 -4.91 1.63
C LEU A 85 6.08 -3.93 2.28
N TRP A 86 6.24 -4.04 3.60
CA TRP A 86 7.24 -3.28 4.34
C TRP A 86 8.67 -3.60 3.88
N ARG A 87 9.04 -4.87 3.72
CA ARG A 87 10.40 -5.23 3.26
C ARG A 87 10.72 -4.61 1.91
N LEU A 88 9.78 -4.70 0.96
CA LEU A 88 9.93 -4.12 -0.38
C LEU A 88 10.05 -2.61 -0.32
N ALA A 89 9.23 -1.95 0.50
CA ALA A 89 9.26 -0.50 0.65
C ALA A 89 10.53 -0.02 1.34
N MET A 90 11.00 -0.72 2.38
CA MET A 90 12.24 -0.41 3.08
C MET A 90 13.46 -0.40 2.15
N GLU A 91 13.51 -1.34 1.20
CA GLU A 91 14.59 -1.41 0.21
C GLU A 91 14.60 -0.20 -0.75
N VAL A 92 13.43 0.35 -1.08
CA VAL A 92 13.29 1.37 -2.14
C VAL A 92 13.26 2.80 -1.59
N ILE A 93 12.54 3.05 -0.50
CA ILE A 93 12.30 4.40 0.05
C ILE A 93 12.83 4.60 1.47
N GLY A 94 13.16 3.52 2.19
CA GLY A 94 13.66 3.59 3.56
C GLY A 94 12.62 4.07 4.58
N PRO A 95 12.99 4.10 5.88
CA PRO A 95 12.05 4.38 6.97
C PRO A 95 11.64 5.86 7.07
N GLU A 96 12.50 6.78 6.62
CA GLU A 96 12.25 8.22 6.74
C GLU A 96 11.04 8.70 5.93
N ALA A 97 10.65 7.94 4.90
CA ALA A 97 9.49 8.25 4.06
C ALA A 97 8.14 8.21 4.81
N VAL A 98 8.06 7.57 5.99
CA VAL A 98 6.83 7.55 6.82
C VAL A 98 6.62 8.86 7.59
N PHE A 99 7.69 9.55 7.96
CA PHE A 99 7.61 10.72 8.84
C PHE A 99 7.28 12.03 8.11
N GLY A 100 7.23 12.00 6.77
CA GLY A 100 6.60 13.06 6.01
C GLY A 100 5.09 13.01 6.21
N PHE A 101 4.52 14.05 6.82
CA PHE A 101 3.06 14.20 6.87
C PHE A 101 2.52 14.10 5.43
N PRO A 102 1.42 13.37 5.18
CA PRO A 102 0.73 13.47 3.91
C PRO A 102 0.47 14.93 3.60
N CYS A 103 0.90 15.41 2.43
CA CYS A 103 0.29 16.62 1.91
C CYS A 103 -1.20 16.31 1.71
N GLU A 104 -2.11 17.22 2.05
CA GLU A 104 -3.55 17.03 1.81
C GLU A 104 -3.84 16.66 0.34
N GLN A 105 -2.94 17.06 -0.58
CA GLN A 105 -3.00 16.73 -2.00
C GLN A 105 -2.73 15.25 -2.32
N ASP A 106 -2.01 14.56 -1.45
CA ASP A 106 -1.65 13.15 -1.58
C ASP A 106 -2.67 12.20 -0.93
N MET A 107 -3.58 12.75 -0.12
CA MET A 107 -4.53 11.97 0.65
C MET A 107 -5.68 11.51 -0.25
N CYS A 108 -5.71 10.21 -0.55
CA CYS A 108 -6.69 9.61 -1.45
C CYS A 108 -7.20 8.28 -0.87
N ASN A 109 -8.46 7.95 -1.11
CA ASN A 109 -9.12 6.74 -0.57
C ASN A 109 -9.17 6.72 0.97
N THR A 110 -9.56 7.85 1.57
CA THR A 110 -9.64 7.98 3.02
C THR A 110 -10.90 7.28 3.55
N GLU A 111 -10.70 6.22 4.32
CA GLU A 111 -11.76 5.60 5.11
C GLU A 111 -11.98 6.44 6.37
N ILE A 112 -13.20 6.95 6.58
CA ILE A 112 -13.56 7.63 7.83
C ILE A 112 -13.69 6.60 8.94
N ILE A 113 -12.85 6.71 9.96
CA ILE A 113 -12.81 5.75 11.08
C ILE A 113 -13.67 6.24 12.23
N PHE A 114 -13.64 7.55 12.51
CA PHE A 114 -14.42 8.12 13.59
C PHE A 114 -14.78 9.59 13.33
N SER A 115 -15.91 10.01 13.87
CA SER A 115 -16.39 11.37 13.81
C SER A 115 -16.57 11.94 15.22
N THR A 116 -16.31 13.23 15.36
CA THR A 116 -16.59 14.02 16.55
C THR A 116 -17.49 15.20 16.16
N SER A 117 -17.97 15.95 17.15
CA SER A 117 -18.75 17.18 16.88
C SER A 117 -17.93 18.29 16.19
N ARG A 118 -16.59 18.17 16.14
CA ARG A 118 -15.69 19.19 15.59
C ARG A 118 -14.93 18.73 14.35
N ALA A 119 -14.71 17.43 14.20
CA ALA A 119 -13.76 16.88 13.24
C ALA A 119 -14.13 15.45 12.80
N LEU A 120 -13.79 15.13 11.56
CA LEU A 120 -13.78 13.77 11.02
C LEU A 120 -12.35 13.27 10.98
N TYR A 121 -12.15 11.99 11.29
CA TYR A 121 -10.83 11.39 11.26
C TYR A 121 -10.82 10.19 10.33
N GLY A 122 -9.80 10.16 9.48
CA GLY A 122 -9.65 9.18 8.44
C GLY A 122 -8.33 8.43 8.51
N ARG A 123 -8.25 7.36 7.73
CA ARG A 123 -6.97 6.78 7.34
C ARG A 123 -6.93 6.49 5.86
N GLU A 124 -5.71 6.36 5.37
CA GLU A 124 -5.44 5.72 4.10
C GLU A 124 -5.12 4.24 4.29
N LYS A 125 -5.39 3.48 3.24
CA LYS A 125 -4.93 2.10 3.06
C LYS A 125 -4.52 1.88 1.60
N LEU A 126 -3.67 0.88 1.38
CA LEU A 126 -3.43 0.37 0.04
C LEU A 126 -4.73 -0.23 -0.52
N THR A 127 -4.97 -0.04 -1.81
CA THR A 127 -6.03 -0.76 -2.52
C THR A 127 -5.56 -2.18 -2.86
N ASP A 128 -6.50 -3.05 -3.22
CA ASP A 128 -6.17 -4.42 -3.61
C ASP A 128 -5.28 -4.44 -4.87
N GLU A 129 -5.52 -3.53 -5.82
CA GLU A 129 -4.69 -3.39 -7.03
C GLU A 129 -3.26 -2.92 -6.73
N GLU A 130 -3.08 -2.08 -5.70
CA GLU A 130 -1.76 -1.65 -5.24
C GLU A 130 -1.01 -2.78 -4.54
N ILE A 131 -1.72 -3.58 -3.75
CA ILE A 131 -1.16 -4.80 -3.13
C ILE A 131 -0.77 -5.80 -4.22
N ASP A 132 -1.65 -6.03 -5.20
CA ASP A 132 -1.39 -6.88 -6.36
C ASP A 132 -0.13 -6.43 -7.11
N LEU A 133 -0.02 -5.13 -7.42
CA LEU A 133 1.18 -4.56 -8.04
C LEU A 133 2.42 -4.85 -7.21
N LEU A 134 2.41 -4.58 -5.91
CA LEU A 134 3.57 -4.80 -5.04
C LEU A 134 3.97 -6.28 -4.97
N CYS A 135 2.97 -7.17 -4.92
CA CYS A 135 3.14 -8.62 -4.90
C CYS A 135 3.51 -9.21 -6.28
N GLY A 136 3.51 -8.42 -7.35
CA GLY A 136 3.81 -8.91 -8.70
C GLY A 136 2.68 -9.73 -9.32
N ALA A 137 1.44 -9.55 -8.86
CA ALA A 137 0.27 -10.26 -9.35
C ALA A 137 -0.18 -9.71 -10.70
N TYR A 138 -0.55 -10.62 -11.60
CA TYR A 138 -1.16 -10.34 -12.90
C TYR A 138 -2.32 -11.32 -13.11
N TYR A 139 -3.27 -10.91 -13.95
CA TYR A 139 -4.42 -11.75 -14.26
C TYR A 139 -4.11 -12.64 -15.46
N MET A 140 -4.68 -13.84 -15.49
CA MET A 140 -4.67 -14.69 -16.69
C MET A 140 -6.06 -14.75 -17.28
N GLU A 141 -6.14 -14.85 -18.61
CA GLU A 141 -7.39 -15.14 -19.30
C GLU A 141 -7.99 -16.45 -18.77
N LYS A 142 -9.31 -16.54 -18.68
CA LYS A 142 -9.97 -17.78 -18.29
C LYS A 142 -9.99 -18.71 -19.50
N SER A 143 -9.64 -19.99 -19.31
CA SER A 143 -9.92 -21.00 -20.33
C SER A 143 -11.44 -21.12 -20.47
N THR A 144 -11.96 -20.84 -21.66
CA THR A 144 -13.36 -21.11 -22.02
C THR A 144 -13.56 -22.62 -22.03
N SER A 145 -13.75 -23.24 -20.86
CA SER A 145 -14.20 -24.63 -20.80
C SER A 145 -15.63 -24.66 -21.33
N GLU A 146 -15.78 -25.13 -22.57
CA GLU A 146 -17.05 -25.37 -23.23
C GLU A 146 -17.95 -26.23 -22.33
N SER A 147 -19.08 -25.65 -21.91
CA SER A 147 -20.19 -26.37 -21.32
C SER A 147 -20.76 -27.30 -22.39
N LYS A 148 -20.31 -28.56 -22.44
CA LYS A 148 -21.04 -29.59 -23.19
C LYS A 148 -22.44 -29.73 -22.55
N PRO A 149 -23.54 -29.48 -23.28
CA PRO A 149 -24.85 -29.83 -22.78
C PRO A 149 -24.91 -31.35 -22.66
N ILE A 150 -25.24 -31.83 -21.47
CA ILE A 150 -25.65 -33.22 -21.26
C ILE A 150 -27.02 -33.33 -21.95
N VAL A 151 -27.06 -34.07 -23.05
CA VAL A 151 -28.30 -34.56 -23.67
C VAL A 151 -28.77 -35.79 -22.91
#